data_AF-A0A2S2NT72-F1
#
_entry.id   AF-A0A2S2NT72-F1
#
_cell.length_a   1.000
_cell.length_b   1.000
_cell.length_c   1.000
_cell.angle_alpha   90.00
_cell.angle_beta   90.00
_cell.angle_gamma   90.00
#
_symmetry.space_group_name_H-M   'P 1'
#
loop_
_entity.id
_entity.type
_entity.pdbx_description
1 polymer ?
#
loop_
_entity_poly.entity_id
_entity_poly.type
_entity_poly.pdbx_seq_one_letter_code
_entity_poly.pdbx_strand_id
1 'polypeptide(L)'
;PSSLNSRLFAMLCDEMGSTHRTLLLHAEVRWLSRGRILKILCELREEIIIFLSSKNCDLVQYFKDIDWNMKLCYLADIFQLLNEQIGRASCSERVYCSVGAG
;
A
#
# COMPACT_ATOMS: atom_id res chain seq x y z
N PRO A 1 7.88 -10.64 6.00
CA PRO A 1 6.62 -11.43 5.94
C PRO A 1 6.83 -12.80 6.59
N SER A 2 6.17 -13.08 7.72
CA SER A 2 6.26 -14.41 8.36
C SER A 2 5.52 -15.43 7.50
N SER A 3 6.18 -16.53 7.18
CA SER A 3 5.68 -17.61 6.31
C SER A 3 4.40 -18.27 6.80
N LEU A 4 4.06 -18.13 8.08
CA LEU A 4 2.90 -18.74 8.71
C LEU A 4 1.58 -18.09 8.26
N ASN A 5 1.52 -16.75 8.25
CA ASN A 5 0.30 -16.02 7.91
C ASN A 5 -0.05 -16.16 6.42
N SER A 6 0.96 -16.14 5.55
CA SER A 6 0.77 -16.44 4.13
C SER A 6 0.20 -17.83 3.88
N ARG A 7 0.62 -18.82 4.68
CA ARG A 7 0.16 -20.20 4.55
C ARG A 7 -1.24 -20.43 5.13
N LEU A 8 -1.59 -19.75 6.21
CA LEU A 8 -2.94 -19.80 6.80
C LEU A 8 -3.98 -19.12 5.90
N PHE A 9 -3.67 -17.93 5.41
CA PHE A 9 -4.55 -17.19 4.49
C PHE A 9 -4.64 -17.87 3.12
N ALA A 10 -3.54 -18.52 2.70
CA ALA A 10 -3.66 -19.55 1.70
C ALA A 10 -4.72 -20.54 2.19
N MET A 11 -4.49 -21.44 3.15
CA MET A 11 -5.45 -22.50 3.55
C MET A 11 -6.94 -22.11 3.43
N LEU A 12 -7.32 -20.97 3.99
CA LEU A 12 -8.66 -20.37 3.89
C LEU A 12 -9.18 -20.12 2.45
N CYS A 13 -8.36 -19.58 1.55
CA CYS A 13 -8.71 -19.38 0.14
C CYS A 13 -8.91 -20.67 -0.68
N ASP A 14 -8.27 -21.80 -0.33
CA ASP A 14 -8.58 -23.08 -1.05
C ASP A 14 -9.91 -23.62 -0.55
N GLU A 15 -10.21 -23.49 0.75
CA GLU A 15 -11.52 -23.85 1.31
C GLU A 15 -12.65 -23.05 0.65
N MET A 16 -12.38 -21.80 0.25
CA MET A 16 -13.32 -20.96 -0.49
C MET A 16 -13.27 -21.13 -2.02
N GLY A 17 -12.43 -22.03 -2.55
CA GLY A 17 -12.33 -22.32 -3.99
C GLY A 17 -11.68 -21.21 -4.84
N SER A 18 -10.88 -20.33 -4.23
CA SER A 18 -10.26 -19.17 -4.91
C SER A 18 -8.95 -19.52 -5.62
N THR A 19 -8.84 -19.18 -6.91
CA THR A 19 -7.69 -19.50 -7.77
C THR A 19 -6.50 -18.52 -7.63
N HIS A 20 -6.66 -17.40 -6.93
CA HIS A 20 -5.67 -16.29 -6.93
C HIS A 20 -5.04 -15.98 -5.56
N ARG A 21 -5.00 -17.01 -4.73
CA ARG A 21 -4.49 -17.12 -3.37
C ARG A 21 -3.20 -16.36 -3.05
N THR A 22 -2.15 -16.64 -3.81
CA THR A 22 -0.80 -16.08 -3.58
C THR A 22 -0.66 -14.70 -4.23
N LEU A 23 -1.37 -14.47 -5.33
CA LEU A 23 -1.32 -13.21 -6.07
C LEU A 23 -1.91 -12.07 -5.24
N LEU A 24 -3.04 -12.30 -4.57
CA LEU A 24 -3.71 -11.29 -3.73
C LEU A 24 -2.83 -10.86 -2.55
N LEU A 25 -2.24 -11.79 -1.81
CA LEU A 25 -1.39 -11.46 -0.67
C LEU A 25 -0.11 -10.70 -1.08
N HIS A 26 0.55 -11.15 -2.16
CA HIS A 26 1.72 -10.43 -2.69
C HIS A 26 1.34 -9.07 -3.27
N ALA A 27 0.16 -8.96 -3.88
CA ALA A 27 -0.37 -7.71 -4.38
C ALA A 27 -0.66 -6.73 -3.23
N GLU A 28 -1.34 -7.15 -2.17
CA GLU A 28 -1.61 -6.33 -0.97
C GLU A 28 -0.33 -5.81 -0.33
N VAL A 29 0.65 -6.68 -0.03
CA VAL A 29 1.93 -6.26 0.58
C VAL A 29 2.70 -5.31 -0.35
N ARG A 30 2.68 -5.58 -1.67
CA ARG A 30 3.32 -4.73 -2.67
C ARG A 30 2.64 -3.38 -2.81
N TRP A 31 1.31 -3.32 -2.76
CA TRP A 31 0.52 -2.09 -2.84
C TRP A 31 0.62 -1.27 -1.56
N LEU A 32 0.64 -1.91 -0.38
CA LEU A 32 0.90 -1.28 0.92
C LEU A 32 2.26 -0.57 0.95
N SER A 33 3.32 -1.26 0.52
CA SER A 33 4.67 -0.67 0.45
C SER A 33 4.78 0.46 -0.58
N ARG A 34 4.12 0.32 -1.74
CA ARG A 34 4.10 1.35 -2.79
C ARG A 34 3.31 2.58 -2.37
N GLY A 35 2.16 2.42 -1.73
CA GLY A 35 1.36 3.50 -1.18
C GLY A 35 2.12 4.33 -0.14
N ARG A 36 2.87 3.64 0.74
CA ARG A 36 3.71 4.32 1.74
C ARG A 36 4.79 5.18 1.09
N ILE A 37 5.43 4.69 0.03
CA ILE A 37 6.45 5.46 -0.69
C ILE A 37 5.82 6.69 -1.36
N LEU A 38 4.63 6.58 -1.95
CA LEU A 38 3.94 7.72 -2.56
C LEU A 38 3.63 8.82 -1.54
N LYS A 39 3.13 8.45 -0.36
CA LYS A 39 2.88 9.40 0.73
C LYS A 39 4.15 10.13 1.16
N ILE A 40 5.24 9.38 1.38
CA ILE A 40 6.54 9.95 1.75
C ILE A 40 7.07 10.89 0.65
N LEU A 41 6.88 10.54 -0.63
CA LEU A 41 7.26 11.41 -1.76
C LEU A 41 6.47 12.73 -1.77
N CYS A 42 5.19 12.70 -1.44
CA CYS A 42 4.37 13.91 -1.31
C CYS A 42 4.82 14.78 -0.12
N GLU A 43 5.11 14.16 1.03
CA GLU A 43 5.57 14.84 2.25
C GLU A 43 6.95 15.49 2.07
N LEU A 44 7.88 14.81 1.38
CA LEU A 44 9.26 15.27 1.17
C LEU A 44 9.47 16.03 -0.15
N ARG A 45 8.39 16.57 -0.73
CA ARG A 45 8.43 17.15 -2.08
C ARG A 45 9.47 18.26 -2.20
N GLU A 46 9.53 19.18 -1.24
CA GLU A 46 10.45 20.31 -1.28
C GLU A 46 11.91 19.85 -1.14
N GLU A 47 12.17 18.91 -0.25
CA GLU A 47 13.48 18.30 -0.06
C GLU A 47 13.95 17.56 -1.32
N ILE A 48 13.04 16.85 -1.99
CA ILE A 48 13.31 16.16 -3.25
C ILE A 48 13.60 17.18 -4.36
N ILE A 49 12.88 18.29 -4.43
CA ILE A 49 13.14 19.37 -5.40
C ILE A 49 14.54 19.94 -5.18
N ILE A 50 14.92 20.25 -3.94
CA ILE A 50 16.25 20.77 -3.59
C ILE A 50 17.33 19.75 -3.97
N PHE A 51 17.14 18.48 -3.58
CA PHE A 51 18.09 17.41 -3.88
C PHE A 51 18.28 17.20 -5.38
N LEU A 52 17.20 17.07 -6.15
CA LEU A 52 17.27 16.87 -7.60
C LEU A 52 17.82 18.09 -8.34
N SER A 53 17.52 19.31 -7.88
CA SER A 53 18.11 20.55 -8.41
C SER A 53 19.62 20.56 -8.20
N SER A 54 20.11 20.15 -7.02
CA SER A 54 21.55 20.08 -6.74
C SER A 54 22.30 19.07 -7.61
N LYS A 55 21.58 18.10 -8.18
CA LYS A 55 22.11 17.06 -9.07
C LYS A 55 21.90 17.38 -10.55
N ASN A 56 21.33 18.53 -10.90
CA ASN A 56 20.92 18.86 -12.27
C ASN A 56 20.09 17.73 -12.92
N CYS A 57 19.20 17.11 -12.14
CA CYS A 57 18.40 16.00 -12.61
C CYS A 57 17.09 16.51 -13.22
N ASP A 58 16.82 16.13 -14.47
CA ASP A 58 15.61 16.52 -15.20
C ASP A 58 14.31 16.10 -14.50
N LEU A 59 14.37 15.11 -13.59
CA LEU A 59 13.20 14.69 -12.80
C LEU A 59 12.62 15.82 -11.95
N VAL A 60 13.42 16.85 -11.63
CA VAL A 60 12.97 18.00 -10.85
C VAL A 60 11.76 18.71 -11.49
N GLN A 61 11.64 18.68 -12.82
CA GLN A 61 10.55 19.34 -13.53
C GLN A 61 9.18 18.76 -13.15
N TYR A 62 9.10 17.44 -12.95
CA TYR A 62 7.87 16.76 -12.56
C TYR A 62 7.45 17.15 -11.14
N PHE A 63 8.40 17.27 -10.21
CA PHE A 63 8.10 17.69 -8.84
C PHE A 63 7.77 19.19 -8.74
N LYS A 64 8.11 20.01 -9.75
CA LYS A 64 7.68 21.41 -9.85
C LYS A 64 6.31 21.57 -10.55
N ASP A 65 5.92 20.61 -11.38
CA ASP A 65 4.66 20.62 -12.12
C ASP A 65 3.45 20.35 -11.21
N ILE A 66 2.49 21.27 -11.20
CA ILE A 66 1.34 21.20 -10.29
C ILE A 66 0.42 20.02 -10.65
N ASP A 67 0.16 19.78 -11.93
CA ASP A 67 -0.75 18.72 -12.39
C ASP A 67 -0.17 17.34 -12.09
N TRP A 68 1.14 17.17 -12.24
CA TRP A 68 1.85 15.95 -11.87
C TRP A 68 1.77 15.69 -10.36
N ASN A 69 2.00 16.71 -9.54
CA ASN A 69 1.89 16.60 -8.10
C ASN A 69 0.48 16.26 -7.65
N MET A 70 -0.56 16.86 -8.27
CA MET A 70 -1.95 16.52 -7.97
C MET A 70 -2.24 15.05 -8.28
N LYS A 71 -1.76 14.51 -9.41
CA LYS A 71 -1.90 13.09 -9.75
C LYS A 71 -1.18 12.19 -8.74
N LEU A 72 0.01 12.60 -8.29
CA LEU A 72 0.79 11.88 -7.30
C LEU A 72 0.05 11.81 -5.95
N CYS A 73 -0.45 12.95 -5.46
CA CYS A 73 -1.23 13.02 -4.22
C CYS A 73 -2.52 12.22 -4.32
N TYR A 74 -3.27 12.36 -5.42
CA TYR A 74 -4.48 11.57 -5.66
C TYR A 74 -4.22 10.06 -5.61
N LEU A 75 -3.12 9.62 -6.22
CA LEU A 75 -2.71 8.22 -6.16
C LEU A 75 -2.33 7.80 -4.75
N ALA A 76 -1.58 8.63 -4.02
CA ALA A 76 -1.22 8.38 -2.61
C ALA A 76 -2.48 8.22 -1.73
N ASP A 77 -3.50 9.06 -1.93
CA ASP A 77 -4.77 9.00 -1.21
C ASP A 77 -5.55 7.72 -1.50
N ILE A 78 -5.63 7.31 -2.77
CA ILE A 78 -6.24 6.01 -3.14
C ILE A 78 -5.54 4.86 -2.43
N PHE A 79 -4.20 4.83 -2.47
CA PHE A 79 -3.46 3.78 -1.79
C PHE A 79 -3.64 3.83 -0.28
N GLN A 80 -3.72 5.02 0.32
CA GLN A 80 -4.03 5.15 1.75
C GLN A 80 -5.41 4.58 2.07
N LEU A 81 -6.43 4.92 1.29
CA LEU A 81 -7.79 4.40 1.48
C LEU A 81 -7.83 2.87 1.35
N LEU A 82 -7.19 2.31 0.33
CA LEU A 82 -7.09 0.85 0.16
C LEU A 82 -6.40 0.19 1.35
N ASN A 83 -5.32 0.80 1.87
CA ASN A 83 -4.60 0.29 3.03
C ASN A 83 -5.44 0.35 4.32
N GLU A 84 -6.24 1.40 4.51
CA GLU A 84 -7.16 1.52 5.65
C GLU A 84 -8.25 0.45 5.59
N GLN A 85 -8.80 0.17 4.40
CA GLN A 85 -9.82 -0.87 4.23
C GLN A 85 -9.26 -2.28 4.48
N ILE A 86 -8.06 -2.59 3.98
CA ILE A 86 -7.37 -3.86 4.28
C ILE A 86 -7.06 -3.98 5.77
N GLY A 87 -6.57 -2.90 6.40
CA GLY A 87 -6.31 -2.87 7.84
C GLY A 87 -7.56 -3.10 8.68
N ARG A 88 -8.70 -2.54 8.26
CA ARG A 88 -10.01 -2.77 8.91
C ARG A 88 -10.54 -4.18 8.70
N ALA A 89 -10.43 -4.74 7.50
CA ALA A 89 -10.83 -6.13 7.21
C ALA A 89 -10.02 -7.13 8.07
N SER A 90 -8.70 -6.94 8.17
CA SER A 90 -7.81 -7.75 9.02
C SER A 90 -8.09 -7.60 10.53
N CYS A 91 -8.64 -6.44 10.95
CA CYS A 91 -9.09 -6.23 12.33
C CYS A 91 -10.46 -6.88 12.57
N SER A 92 -11.37 -6.82 11.60
CA SER A 92 -12.70 -7.46 11.66
C SER A 92 -12.61 -8.99 11.76
N GLU A 93 -11.75 -9.64 10.98
CA GLU A 93 -11.49 -11.10 11.11
C GLU A 93 -10.97 -11.47 12.51
N ARG A 94 -10.14 -10.61 13.11
CA ARG A 94 -9.61 -10.84 14.46
C ARG A 94 -10.70 -10.70 15.54
N VAL A 95 -11.67 -9.82 15.33
CA VAL A 95 -12.84 -9.68 16.21
C VAL A 95 -13.78 -10.89 16.07
N TYR A 96 -14.03 -11.42 14.88
CA TYR A 96 -14.83 -12.63 14.70
C TYR A 96 -14.20 -13.87 15.37
N CYS A 97 -12.88 -14.05 15.29
CA CYS A 97 -12.19 -15.12 16.04
C CYS A 97 -12.25 -14.96 17.56
N SER A 98 -12.55 -13.76 18.08
CA SER A 98 -12.65 -13.51 19.52
C SER A 98 -14.06 -13.77 20.08
N VAL A 99 -15.09 -13.71 19.23
CA VAL A 99 -16.50 -13.87 19.63
C VAL A 99 -16.97 -15.34 19.47
N GLY A 100 -16.26 -16.16 18.69
CA GLY A 100 -16.57 -17.59 18.49
C GLY A 100 -15.93 -18.56 19.49
N ALA A 101 -15.32 -18.08 20.58
CA ALA A 101 -14.66 -18.89 21.61
C ALA A 101 -15.35 -18.79 22.98
N GLY A 102 -16.66 -18.54 23.00
CA GLY A 102 -17.53 -18.56 24.17
C GLY A 102 -18.56 -19.67 24.08
#